data_AF-A0A1J5D8T8-F1
#
_entry.id   AF-A0A1J5D8T8-F1
#
_cell.length_a   1.000
_cell.length_b   1.000
_cell.length_c   1.000
_cell.angle_alpha   90.00
_cell.angle_beta   90.00
_cell.angle_gamma   90.00
#
_symmetry.space_group_name_H-M   'P 1'
#
loop_
_entity.id
_entity.type
_entity.pdbx_description
1 polymer ?
#
loop_
_entity_poly.entity_id
_entity_poly.type
_entity_poly.pdbx_seq_one_letter_code
_entity_poly.pdbx_strand_id
1 'polypeptide(L)'
;MDADCGRTSDRCVTLPEGRACAIACSSGTDCPTGYDCAPPTDGGSTQCLPSSGTCAGCFDPDGDQYGVGNACLGLDCDETRATVNEGATEFCDGEDNDCDFGIDEGLKGQYWPDTDADGFGDENVTPIQTCAPEAGWVTNGDDCDDMLFAIKPGAVEVCDGADNNCDHQSDEGLELDYWPDGDADGYGNKNVSPTNTCAPQSGWVTNGTDCDDSLFSDKPGGTEACDNRDNNCNNQVDEGLKQDYWPDGDADGYGDTNVTPTNTCAPQSGWVTNGSDCDDTVFAIKPGAVEVCDNVDNNCDTQVDEGLVQSYWPDVDLDGYGAQNATPTITCTPQGGWVTNGTDCDDNASAIKPNATETCDGRDNDCDSVVDDGAGCPCNQSQWGGHSYLLCPTPTAWSAAQTACAAVGYSLVAVGSSAENDHARNRANAVTFCTYTCSYDGDGECDDGGPNSDWSVCAYGTDCTDCGTRGIARLWLGLNDVSVEGTFVWAGGDPSSYRNWASGEPNNSGDEDCAELIVSPGNWNDNQCANTLPYLCESP
;
A
#
# COMPACT_ATOMS: atom_id res chain seq x y z
N MET A 1 -13.22 -3.70 -106.29
CA MET A 1 -13.78 -2.35 -106.58
C MET A 1 -13.51 -1.57 -105.32
N ASP A 2 -12.49 -0.72 -105.21
CA ASP A 2 -11.80 0.14 -106.17
C ASP A 2 -10.50 0.66 -105.52
N ALA A 3 -9.58 1.20 -106.33
CA ALA A 3 -8.50 2.17 -106.02
C ALA A 3 -7.54 1.86 -104.86
N ASP A 4 -6.28 1.44 -105.10
CA ASP A 4 -5.23 2.44 -105.36
C ASP A 4 -3.98 1.97 -106.16
N CYS A 5 -4.08 0.94 -107.01
CA CYS A 5 -3.13 0.77 -108.15
C CYS A 5 -3.39 1.82 -109.24
N GLY A 6 -3.33 3.10 -108.86
CA GLY A 6 -4.01 4.18 -109.56
C GLY A 6 -3.26 5.52 -109.58
N ARG A 7 -1.92 5.56 -109.55
CA ARG A 7 -1.16 6.72 -110.07
C ARG A 7 0.12 6.31 -110.81
N THR A 8 0.00 6.30 -112.14
CA THR A 8 1.02 6.69 -113.14
C THR A 8 2.31 5.87 -113.23
N SER A 9 2.22 4.63 -113.72
CA SER A 9 2.59 4.24 -115.11
C SER A 9 3.00 2.77 -115.27
N ASP A 10 3.02 1.98 -114.19
CA ASP A 10 3.81 0.75 -114.20
C ASP A 10 2.94 -0.51 -114.16
N ARG A 11 3.10 -1.40 -115.15
CA ARG A 11 2.50 -2.73 -115.19
C ARG A 11 3.58 -3.79 -115.09
N CYS A 12 3.51 -4.73 -114.15
CA CYS A 12 4.41 -5.88 -114.15
C CYS A 12 4.20 -6.75 -115.40
N VAL A 13 5.27 -7.00 -116.15
CA VAL A 13 5.29 -7.86 -117.34
C VAL A 13 6.18 -9.07 -117.07
N THR A 14 5.76 -10.23 -117.55
CA THR A 14 6.57 -11.44 -117.51
C THR A 14 7.44 -11.53 -118.77
N LEU A 15 8.76 -11.48 -118.61
CA LEU A 15 9.73 -11.68 -119.68
C LEU A 15 10.34 -13.10 -119.59
N PRO A 16 10.96 -13.63 -120.67
CA PRO A 16 11.61 -14.94 -120.66
C PRO A 16 12.74 -15.11 -119.62
N GLU A 17 13.23 -14.02 -119.03
CA GLU A 17 14.31 -14.01 -118.03
C GLU A 17 13.87 -13.57 -116.62
N GLY A 18 12.59 -13.21 -116.38
CA GLY A 18 12.08 -12.75 -115.07
C GLY A 18 10.82 -11.86 -115.15
N ARG A 19 10.31 -11.39 -113.98
CA ARG A 19 9.22 -10.38 -113.89
C ARG A 19 9.83 -8.98 -113.72
N ALA A 20 9.25 -7.95 -114.36
CA ALA A 20 9.69 -6.56 -114.25
C ALA A 20 8.50 -5.59 -114.27
N CYS A 21 8.54 -4.49 -113.51
CA CYS A 21 7.60 -3.37 -113.67
C CYS A 21 7.90 -2.65 -114.99
N ALA A 22 6.88 -2.44 -115.84
CA ALA A 22 7.02 -1.76 -117.12
C ALA A 22 6.32 -0.40 -117.12
N ILE A 23 7.13 0.64 -117.30
CA ILE A 23 6.71 2.03 -117.47
C ILE A 23 5.95 2.21 -118.80
N ALA A 24 4.75 2.79 -118.74
CA ALA A 24 3.98 3.16 -119.91
C ALA A 24 4.65 4.30 -120.70
N CYS A 25 4.72 4.18 -122.02
CA CYS A 25 5.36 5.17 -122.88
C CYS A 25 4.48 5.56 -124.07
N SER A 26 4.59 6.81 -124.50
CA SER A 26 3.92 7.33 -125.69
C SER A 26 4.89 7.55 -126.85
N SER A 27 6.18 7.69 -126.54
CA SER A 27 7.28 7.92 -127.48
C SER A 27 8.62 7.45 -126.89
N GLY A 28 9.64 7.30 -127.74
CA GLY A 28 10.97 6.82 -127.32
C GLY A 28 11.76 7.73 -126.36
N THR A 29 11.28 8.95 -126.08
CA THR A 29 11.88 9.85 -125.07
C THR A 29 11.30 9.67 -123.68
N ASP A 30 10.20 8.92 -123.56
CA ASP A 30 9.55 8.62 -122.27
C ASP A 30 10.23 7.43 -121.56
N CYS A 31 11.19 6.78 -122.23
CA CYS A 31 11.89 5.60 -121.73
C CYS A 31 13.30 5.93 -121.23
N PRO A 32 13.74 5.31 -120.12
CA PRO A 32 15.12 5.41 -119.65
C PRO A 32 16.13 5.01 -120.73
N THR A 33 17.37 5.48 -120.59
CA THR A 33 18.44 5.11 -121.53
C THR A 33 18.66 3.59 -121.51
N GLY A 34 18.44 2.91 -122.63
CA GLY A 34 18.49 1.44 -122.73
C GLY A 34 17.12 0.75 -122.86
N TYR A 35 16.04 1.51 -122.98
CA TYR A 35 14.70 0.99 -123.22
C TYR A 35 14.05 1.68 -124.44
N ASP A 36 13.41 0.89 -125.29
CA ASP A 36 12.65 1.34 -126.46
C ASP A 36 11.15 1.29 -126.17
N CYS A 37 10.43 2.34 -126.55
CA CYS A 37 8.98 2.36 -126.44
C CYS A 37 8.35 1.42 -127.49
N ALA A 38 7.86 0.27 -127.05
CA ALA A 38 7.39 -0.80 -127.93
C ALA A 38 6.01 -1.35 -127.52
N PRO A 39 5.19 -1.81 -128.49
CA PRO A 39 3.91 -2.43 -128.19
C PRO A 39 4.12 -3.79 -127.50
N PRO A 40 3.33 -4.11 -126.46
CA PRO A 40 3.47 -5.35 -125.71
C PRO A 40 3.10 -6.57 -126.56
N THR A 41 3.72 -7.72 -126.26
CA THR A 41 3.46 -9.01 -126.90
C THR A 41 2.06 -9.58 -126.62
N ASP A 42 1.33 -8.98 -125.66
CA ASP A 42 -0.02 -9.38 -125.24
C ASP A 42 -1.11 -8.32 -125.55
N GLY A 43 -0.86 -7.41 -126.50
CA GLY A 43 -1.91 -6.56 -127.07
C GLY A 43 -2.40 -5.35 -126.24
N GLY A 44 -1.67 -4.96 -125.19
CA GLY A 44 -1.90 -3.74 -124.39
C GLY A 44 -1.26 -2.44 -124.95
N SER A 45 -1.28 -1.37 -124.13
CA SER A 45 -0.65 -0.05 -124.41
C SER A 45 0.87 -0.15 -124.50
N THR A 46 1.51 0.72 -125.29
CA THR A 46 2.98 0.80 -125.48
C THR A 46 3.71 1.03 -124.15
N GLN A 47 4.80 0.29 -123.95
CA GLN A 47 5.59 0.26 -122.72
C GLN A 47 7.08 0.30 -123.05
N CYS A 48 7.89 0.77 -122.11
CA CYS A 48 9.34 0.76 -122.22
C CYS A 48 9.85 -0.68 -122.12
N LEU A 49 10.21 -1.27 -123.26
CA LEU A 49 10.83 -2.60 -123.32
C LEU A 49 12.35 -2.45 -123.49
N PRO A 50 13.16 -3.37 -122.97
CA PRO A 50 14.61 -3.28 -123.11
C PRO A 50 15.04 -3.18 -124.59
N SER A 51 15.84 -2.18 -124.92
CA SER A 51 16.60 -2.19 -126.17
C SER A 51 17.58 -3.36 -126.06
N SER A 52 17.58 -4.27 -127.05
CA SER A 52 18.40 -5.49 -127.02
C SER A 52 19.83 -5.20 -126.53
N GLY A 53 20.16 -5.64 -125.30
CA GLY A 53 21.50 -5.55 -124.70
C GLY A 53 21.77 -4.45 -123.65
N THR A 54 20.78 -3.85 -122.98
CA THR A 54 21.04 -2.74 -122.01
C THR A 54 20.45 -2.83 -120.59
N CYS A 55 19.82 -3.94 -120.17
CA CYS A 55 19.37 -4.13 -118.77
C CYS A 55 20.49 -4.64 -117.83
N ALA A 56 21.60 -3.92 -117.71
CA ALA A 56 22.71 -4.32 -116.84
C ALA A 56 22.76 -3.60 -115.48
N GLY A 57 22.00 -2.52 -115.28
CA GLY A 57 21.93 -1.76 -114.02
C GLY A 57 20.58 -1.91 -113.33
N CYS A 58 20.57 -1.72 -112.01
CA CYS A 58 19.33 -1.65 -111.22
C CYS A 58 18.78 -0.21 -111.27
N PHE A 59 17.51 -0.05 -111.63
CA PHE A 59 16.79 1.20 -111.43
C PHE A 59 16.10 1.14 -110.07
N ASP A 60 16.65 1.94 -109.16
CA ASP A 60 16.39 1.91 -107.72
C ASP A 60 16.34 3.39 -107.26
N PRO A 61 15.14 4.01 -107.26
CA PRO A 61 14.99 5.43 -106.99
C PRO A 61 15.14 5.83 -105.51
N ASP A 62 14.86 4.91 -104.59
CA ASP A 62 14.93 5.14 -103.14
C ASP A 62 16.22 4.59 -102.49
N GLY A 63 16.99 3.79 -103.23
CA GLY A 63 18.36 3.39 -102.94
C GLY A 63 18.50 2.09 -102.14
N ASP A 64 17.47 1.23 -102.11
CA ASP A 64 17.43 0.00 -101.31
C ASP A 64 17.96 -1.26 -102.02
N GLN A 65 18.29 -1.12 -103.31
CA GLN A 65 18.78 -2.15 -104.25
C GLN A 65 17.73 -3.14 -104.76
N TYR A 66 16.45 -2.97 -104.42
CA TYR A 66 15.31 -3.61 -105.06
C TYR A 66 14.76 -2.67 -106.15
N GLY A 67 13.98 -3.20 -107.10
CA GLY A 67 13.52 -2.40 -108.24
C GLY A 67 13.47 -3.12 -109.57
N VAL A 68 13.66 -2.34 -110.64
CA VAL A 68 13.50 -2.84 -112.02
C VAL A 68 14.86 -3.01 -112.70
N GLY A 69 15.29 -4.26 -112.88
CA GLY A 69 16.48 -4.62 -113.66
C GLY A 69 17.18 -5.88 -113.16
N ASN A 70 17.96 -6.54 -114.02
CA ASN A 70 18.64 -7.81 -113.68
C ASN A 70 19.72 -7.69 -112.59
N ALA A 71 20.08 -6.46 -112.20
CA ALA A 71 21.05 -6.20 -111.14
C ALA A 71 20.40 -5.85 -109.80
N CYS A 72 19.06 -5.78 -109.71
CA CYS A 72 18.34 -5.57 -108.44
C CYS A 72 18.26 -6.88 -107.63
N LEU A 73 18.11 -6.76 -106.32
CA LEU A 73 18.09 -7.90 -105.37
C LEU A 73 16.76 -8.66 -105.37
N GLY A 74 15.67 -8.03 -105.80
CA GLY A 74 14.34 -8.60 -105.88
C GLY A 74 13.32 -7.58 -106.39
N LEU A 75 12.03 -7.91 -106.27
CA LEU A 75 10.93 -7.00 -106.57
C LEU A 75 10.85 -5.87 -105.54
N ASP A 76 10.46 -4.70 -106.02
CA ASP A 76 10.09 -3.53 -105.24
C ASP A 76 8.68 -3.14 -105.69
N CYS A 77 7.75 -3.11 -104.75
CA CYS A 77 6.35 -2.78 -105.01
C CYS A 77 5.97 -1.34 -104.64
N ASP A 78 6.89 -0.55 -104.07
CA ASP A 78 6.79 0.91 -103.94
C ASP A 78 8.17 1.57 -104.12
N GLU A 79 8.43 2.07 -105.34
CA GLU A 79 9.73 2.62 -105.75
C GLU A 79 10.10 3.95 -105.08
N THR A 80 9.35 4.36 -104.05
CA THR A 80 9.61 5.54 -103.24
C THR A 80 9.89 5.22 -101.76
N ARG A 81 9.73 3.96 -101.35
CA ARG A 81 9.83 3.51 -99.95
C ARG A 81 10.73 2.28 -99.84
N ALA A 82 11.97 2.52 -99.40
CA ALA A 82 13.01 1.52 -99.14
C ALA A 82 12.68 0.41 -98.12
N THR A 83 11.48 0.44 -97.53
CA THR A 83 10.96 -0.55 -96.57
C THR A 83 9.90 -1.47 -97.18
N VAL A 84 9.56 -1.30 -98.46
CA VAL A 84 8.51 -2.05 -99.16
C VAL A 84 9.16 -2.79 -100.33
N ASN A 85 9.68 -3.98 -100.06
CA ASN A 85 10.44 -4.77 -101.03
C ASN A 85 10.38 -6.27 -100.73
N GLU A 86 10.76 -7.09 -101.72
CA GLU A 86 10.70 -8.55 -101.64
C GLU A 86 11.43 -9.10 -100.40
N GLY A 87 10.68 -9.65 -99.46
CA GLY A 87 11.21 -10.20 -98.20
C GLY A 87 11.42 -9.17 -97.08
N ALA A 88 10.80 -7.99 -97.18
CA ALA A 88 10.63 -7.08 -96.05
C ALA A 88 9.80 -7.73 -94.92
N THR A 89 9.68 -7.03 -93.78
CA THR A 89 8.83 -7.49 -92.67
C THR A 89 7.49 -6.79 -92.76
N GLU A 90 6.41 -7.56 -92.75
CA GLU A 90 5.04 -7.04 -92.67
C GLU A 90 4.80 -6.20 -91.41
N PHE A 91 4.06 -5.11 -91.57
CA PHE A 91 3.51 -4.27 -90.52
C PHE A 91 1.99 -4.16 -90.69
N CYS A 92 1.24 -4.04 -89.60
CA CYS A 92 -0.22 -3.81 -89.66
C CYS A 92 -0.59 -2.40 -90.13
N ASP A 93 -0.26 -2.06 -91.37
CA ASP A 93 -0.62 -0.82 -92.03
C ASP A 93 -1.55 -1.04 -93.24
N GLY A 94 -1.87 -2.30 -93.56
CA GLY A 94 -2.74 -2.66 -94.66
C GLY A 94 -2.07 -2.54 -96.03
N GLU A 95 -0.74 -2.43 -96.05
CA GLU A 95 0.11 -2.53 -97.23
C GLU A 95 0.70 -3.96 -97.33
N ASP A 96 1.06 -4.39 -98.54
CA ASP A 96 1.87 -5.59 -98.78
C ASP A 96 3.33 -5.12 -98.72
N ASN A 97 3.98 -5.24 -97.55
CA ASN A 97 5.31 -4.68 -97.36
C ASN A 97 6.39 -5.58 -97.97
N ASP A 98 6.19 -6.90 -97.97
CA ASP A 98 7.16 -7.88 -98.46
C ASP A 98 6.95 -8.33 -99.91
N CYS A 99 5.96 -7.73 -100.58
CA CYS A 99 5.60 -7.90 -101.98
C CYS A 99 5.24 -9.36 -102.38
N ASP A 100 4.72 -10.16 -101.44
CA ASP A 100 4.36 -11.57 -101.66
C ASP A 100 2.89 -11.81 -102.08
N PHE A 101 2.11 -10.74 -102.22
CA PHE A 101 0.66 -10.70 -102.49
C PHE A 101 -0.23 -11.10 -101.31
N GLY A 102 0.32 -11.25 -100.13
CA GLY A 102 -0.36 -11.14 -98.85
C GLY A 102 -0.51 -9.69 -98.42
N ILE A 103 -1.37 -9.45 -97.42
CA ILE A 103 -1.48 -8.15 -96.74
C ILE A 103 -1.57 -8.49 -95.26
N ASP A 104 -0.60 -8.02 -94.48
CA ASP A 104 -0.46 -8.25 -93.04
C ASP A 104 -0.52 -9.75 -92.65
N GLU A 105 -0.06 -10.67 -93.50
CA GLU A 105 -0.12 -12.10 -93.24
C GLU A 105 0.85 -12.52 -92.13
N GLY A 106 0.44 -13.53 -91.35
CA GLY A 106 1.20 -13.95 -90.18
C GLY A 106 1.14 -13.01 -88.97
N LEU A 107 0.51 -11.82 -89.08
CA LEU A 107 0.38 -10.84 -87.99
C LEU A 107 -0.93 -10.94 -87.17
N LYS A 108 -1.84 -11.86 -87.52
CA LYS A 108 -3.17 -11.96 -86.85
C LYS A 108 -3.06 -12.62 -85.47
N GLY A 109 -3.44 -11.89 -84.43
CA GLY A 109 -3.64 -12.38 -83.06
C GLY A 109 -5.10 -12.70 -82.76
N GLN A 110 -5.33 -13.48 -81.70
CA GLN A 110 -6.67 -13.66 -81.13
C GLN A 110 -6.96 -12.54 -80.13
N TYR A 111 -8.15 -11.95 -80.23
CA TYR A 111 -8.58 -10.90 -79.33
C TYR A 111 -10.02 -11.13 -78.85
N TRP A 112 -10.25 -10.93 -77.57
CA TRP A 112 -11.55 -11.00 -76.89
C TRP A 112 -12.01 -9.59 -76.50
N PRO A 113 -13.33 -9.32 -76.51
CA PRO A 113 -13.84 -8.05 -76.00
C PRO A 113 -13.51 -7.95 -74.50
N ASP A 114 -13.20 -6.75 -74.05
CA ASP A 114 -12.98 -6.40 -72.64
C ASP A 114 -13.97 -5.25 -72.33
N THR A 115 -15.19 -5.62 -71.97
CA THR A 115 -16.32 -4.69 -71.89
C THR A 115 -16.25 -3.80 -70.65
N ASP A 116 -15.70 -4.30 -69.54
CA ASP A 116 -15.56 -3.57 -68.28
C ASP A 116 -14.18 -2.94 -68.05
N ALA A 117 -13.24 -3.16 -68.98
CA ALA A 117 -11.90 -2.59 -69.04
C ALA A 117 -10.99 -3.03 -67.89
N ASP A 118 -11.07 -4.30 -67.48
CA ASP A 118 -10.27 -4.86 -66.40
C ASP A 118 -8.97 -5.56 -66.85
N GLY A 119 -8.81 -5.75 -68.15
CA GLY A 119 -7.66 -6.37 -68.79
C GLY A 119 -7.80 -7.86 -69.10
N PHE A 120 -8.93 -8.47 -68.73
CA PHE A 120 -9.33 -9.81 -69.13
C PHE A 120 -10.51 -9.72 -70.11
N GLY A 121 -10.67 -10.74 -70.95
CA GLY A 121 -11.67 -10.73 -72.01
C GLY A 121 -12.65 -11.87 -71.89
N ASP A 122 -13.88 -11.64 -72.36
CA ASP A 122 -15.02 -12.55 -72.22
C ASP A 122 -14.73 -13.98 -72.71
N GLU A 123 -14.62 -14.93 -71.77
CA GLU A 123 -14.38 -16.34 -72.06
C GLU A 123 -15.51 -17.00 -72.87
N ASN A 124 -16.73 -16.45 -72.77
CA ASN A 124 -17.92 -16.97 -73.40
C ASN A 124 -18.06 -16.50 -74.85
N VAL A 125 -17.17 -15.61 -75.32
CA VAL A 125 -17.16 -15.08 -76.68
C VAL A 125 -16.03 -15.71 -77.50
N THR A 126 -16.33 -16.02 -78.76
CA THR A 126 -15.31 -16.48 -79.71
C THR A 126 -14.41 -15.30 -80.12
N PRO A 127 -13.07 -15.41 -80.01
CA PRO A 127 -12.18 -14.30 -80.31
C PRO A 127 -12.20 -13.91 -81.78
N ILE A 128 -12.05 -12.63 -82.05
CA ILE A 128 -11.78 -12.14 -83.41
C ILE A 128 -10.32 -12.41 -83.79
N GLN A 129 -10.07 -12.52 -85.09
CA GLN A 129 -8.72 -12.64 -85.65
C GLN A 129 -8.40 -11.37 -86.42
N THR A 130 -7.59 -10.50 -85.84
CA THR A 130 -7.13 -9.25 -86.43
C THR A 130 -5.69 -9.01 -86.02
N CYS A 131 -5.01 -8.08 -86.68
CA CYS A 131 -3.64 -7.71 -86.32
C CYS A 131 -3.59 -6.35 -85.59
N ALA A 132 -4.68 -5.57 -85.65
CA ALA A 132 -4.90 -4.36 -84.87
C ALA A 132 -6.39 -4.27 -84.46
N PRO A 133 -6.77 -4.69 -83.24
CA PRO A 133 -8.13 -4.47 -82.75
C PRO A 133 -8.36 -3.01 -82.36
N GLU A 134 -9.62 -2.57 -82.33
CA GLU A 134 -9.99 -1.29 -81.73
C GLU A 134 -9.73 -1.31 -80.21
N ALA A 135 -9.76 -0.15 -79.54
CA ALA A 135 -9.66 -0.10 -78.08
C ALA A 135 -10.84 -0.86 -77.43
N GLY A 136 -10.58 -1.60 -76.35
CA GLY A 136 -11.58 -2.46 -75.67
C GLY A 136 -11.51 -3.94 -76.05
N TRP A 137 -10.34 -4.41 -76.52
CA TRP A 137 -10.08 -5.82 -76.80
C TRP A 137 -8.73 -6.23 -76.19
N VAL A 138 -8.65 -7.45 -75.67
CA VAL A 138 -7.46 -8.00 -75.01
C VAL A 138 -7.06 -9.36 -75.59
N THR A 139 -5.85 -9.83 -75.28
CA THR A 139 -5.26 -11.04 -75.87
C THR A 139 -5.52 -12.33 -75.09
N ASN A 140 -6.28 -12.26 -74.00
CA ASN A 140 -6.68 -13.40 -73.18
C ASN A 140 -8.22 -13.46 -73.12
N GLY A 141 -8.78 -14.65 -72.96
CA GLY A 141 -10.23 -14.89 -72.94
C GLY A 141 -10.60 -15.65 -71.68
N ASP A 142 -10.16 -15.12 -70.54
CA ASP A 142 -10.18 -15.80 -69.25
C ASP A 142 -11.19 -15.16 -68.27
N ASP A 143 -11.98 -14.17 -68.71
CA ASP A 143 -12.99 -13.50 -67.89
C ASP A 143 -14.34 -14.22 -67.95
N CYS A 144 -14.79 -14.73 -66.81
CA CYS A 144 -16.05 -15.44 -66.65
C CYS A 144 -17.29 -14.53 -66.51
N ASP A 145 -17.11 -13.23 -66.23
CA ASP A 145 -18.16 -12.20 -66.28
C ASP A 145 -17.61 -10.83 -66.74
N ASP A 146 -17.41 -10.68 -68.06
CA ASP A 146 -16.89 -9.49 -68.75
C ASP A 146 -17.71 -8.19 -68.56
N MET A 147 -18.82 -8.26 -67.82
CA MET A 147 -19.61 -7.07 -67.45
C MET A 147 -19.20 -6.48 -66.09
N LEU A 148 -18.39 -7.19 -65.30
CA LEU A 148 -18.10 -6.87 -63.91
C LEU A 148 -16.60 -6.90 -63.60
N PHE A 149 -15.98 -5.71 -63.52
CA PHE A 149 -14.54 -5.52 -63.24
C PHE A 149 -13.99 -6.27 -62.01
N ALA A 150 -14.86 -6.72 -61.09
CA ALA A 150 -14.47 -7.45 -59.89
C ALA A 150 -14.30 -8.96 -60.12
N ILE A 151 -14.88 -9.52 -61.18
CA ILE A 151 -14.86 -10.94 -61.51
C ILE A 151 -13.83 -11.14 -62.62
N LYS A 152 -12.73 -11.83 -62.31
CA LYS A 152 -11.64 -12.09 -63.25
C LYS A 152 -10.61 -13.05 -62.67
N PRO A 153 -9.73 -13.63 -63.50
CA PRO A 153 -8.62 -14.45 -63.03
C PRO A 153 -7.82 -13.85 -61.87
N GLY A 154 -7.80 -14.56 -60.75
CA GLY A 154 -7.03 -14.19 -59.56
C GLY A 154 -7.65 -13.08 -58.71
N ALA A 155 -8.93 -12.75 -58.91
CA ALA A 155 -9.70 -12.00 -57.93
C ALA A 155 -9.79 -12.76 -56.58
N VAL A 156 -10.29 -12.10 -55.54
CA VAL A 156 -10.53 -12.73 -54.24
C VAL A 156 -12.00 -13.11 -54.18
N GLU A 157 -12.29 -14.36 -53.86
CA GLU A 157 -13.66 -14.83 -53.63
C GLU A 157 -14.36 -13.98 -52.58
N VAL A 158 -15.64 -13.70 -52.82
CA VAL A 158 -16.60 -13.16 -51.86
C VAL A 158 -17.82 -14.08 -51.83
N CYS A 159 -18.42 -14.29 -50.66
CA CYS A 159 -19.56 -15.21 -50.53
C CYS A 159 -20.85 -14.63 -51.13
N ASP A 160 -20.95 -14.67 -52.45
CA ASP A 160 -22.10 -14.24 -53.24
C ASP A 160 -22.60 -15.33 -54.21
N GLY A 161 -21.94 -16.49 -54.22
CA GLY A 161 -22.27 -17.62 -55.07
C GLY A 161 -21.79 -17.46 -56.51
N ALA A 162 -21.01 -16.42 -56.82
CA ALA A 162 -20.25 -16.33 -58.05
C ALA A 162 -18.89 -17.02 -57.90
N ASP A 163 -18.27 -17.32 -59.03
CA ASP A 163 -16.85 -17.66 -59.12
C ASP A 163 -16.13 -16.34 -59.43
N ASN A 164 -15.63 -15.64 -58.41
CA ASN A 164 -15.07 -14.31 -58.64
C ASN A 164 -13.71 -14.38 -59.31
N ASN A 165 -12.95 -15.45 -59.09
CA ASN A 165 -11.59 -15.59 -59.56
C ASN A 165 -11.44 -16.42 -60.85
N CYS A 166 -12.56 -16.89 -61.40
CA CYS A 166 -12.69 -17.68 -62.62
C CYS A 166 -11.84 -18.98 -62.60
N ASP A 167 -11.80 -19.69 -61.47
CA ASP A 167 -11.12 -21.00 -61.35
C ASP A 167 -12.08 -22.21 -61.44
N HIS A 168 -13.36 -21.95 -61.69
CA HIS A 168 -14.48 -22.88 -61.73
C HIS A 168 -14.89 -23.46 -60.36
N GLN A 169 -14.56 -22.78 -59.28
CA GLN A 169 -15.09 -23.00 -57.95
C GLN A 169 -15.77 -21.71 -57.49
N SER A 170 -16.83 -21.84 -56.69
CA SER A 170 -17.54 -20.68 -56.17
C SER A 170 -17.36 -20.62 -54.66
N ASP A 171 -17.03 -19.45 -54.16
CA ASP A 171 -16.86 -19.14 -52.73
C ASP A 171 -15.81 -20.01 -52.00
N GLU A 172 -14.82 -20.58 -52.70
CA GLU A 172 -13.85 -21.50 -52.10
C GLU A 172 -12.91 -20.81 -51.11
N GLY A 173 -12.57 -21.51 -50.02
CA GLY A 173 -11.72 -20.98 -48.96
C GLY A 173 -12.39 -19.93 -48.06
N LEU A 174 -13.68 -19.61 -48.29
CA LEU A 174 -14.48 -18.71 -47.44
C LEU A 174 -15.36 -19.42 -46.40
N GLU A 175 -15.38 -20.76 -46.42
CA GLU A 175 -16.21 -21.53 -45.50
C GLU A 175 -15.75 -21.37 -44.04
N LEU A 176 -16.66 -20.92 -43.19
CA LEU A 176 -16.46 -20.84 -41.75
C LEU A 176 -17.46 -21.76 -41.03
N ASP A 177 -17.07 -22.19 -39.85
CA ASP A 177 -17.97 -22.91 -38.94
C ASP A 177 -18.89 -21.90 -38.23
N TYR A 178 -20.20 -22.13 -38.34
CA TYR A 178 -21.23 -21.34 -37.67
C TYR A 178 -22.02 -22.20 -36.69
N TRP A 179 -22.35 -21.64 -35.53
CA TRP A 179 -23.21 -22.22 -34.50
C TRP A 179 -24.46 -21.37 -34.31
N PRO A 180 -25.61 -21.98 -33.97
CA PRO A 180 -26.81 -21.21 -33.62
C PRO A 180 -26.54 -20.41 -32.33
N ASP A 181 -27.05 -19.19 -32.30
CA ASP A 181 -26.99 -18.25 -31.18
C ASP A 181 -28.43 -17.95 -30.75
N GLY A 182 -28.89 -18.67 -29.73
CA GLY A 182 -30.30 -18.70 -29.32
C GLY A 182 -30.76 -17.47 -28.53
N ASP A 183 -29.84 -16.81 -27.83
CA ASP A 183 -30.10 -15.67 -26.95
C ASP A 183 -29.51 -14.35 -27.46
N ALA A 184 -28.82 -14.39 -28.61
CA ALA A 184 -28.24 -13.27 -29.34
C ALA A 184 -27.13 -12.54 -28.57
N ASP A 185 -26.28 -13.28 -27.87
CA ASP A 185 -25.18 -12.73 -27.08
C ASP A 185 -23.82 -12.72 -27.79
N GLY A 186 -23.75 -13.33 -28.98
CA GLY A 186 -22.55 -13.41 -29.81
C GLY A 186 -21.77 -14.72 -29.67
N TYR A 187 -22.19 -15.63 -28.79
CA TYR A 187 -21.62 -16.96 -28.61
C TYR A 187 -22.65 -18.02 -28.99
N GLY A 188 -22.21 -19.04 -29.70
CA GLY A 188 -23.06 -20.07 -30.24
C GLY A 188 -23.00 -21.34 -29.41
N ASN A 189 -24.08 -22.11 -29.47
CA ASN A 189 -24.28 -23.32 -28.69
C ASN A 189 -23.14 -24.35 -28.79
N LYS A 190 -22.34 -24.53 -27.73
CA LYS A 190 -21.24 -25.52 -27.72
C LYS A 190 -21.70 -26.97 -27.87
N ASN A 191 -22.97 -27.25 -27.58
CA ASN A 191 -23.54 -28.60 -27.60
C ASN A 191 -24.09 -29.00 -28.97
N VAL A 192 -24.05 -28.09 -29.95
CA VAL A 192 -24.49 -28.32 -31.32
C VAL A 192 -23.27 -28.35 -32.26
N SER A 193 -23.26 -29.28 -33.22
CA SER A 193 -22.22 -29.30 -34.25
C SER A 193 -22.37 -28.10 -35.19
N PRO A 194 -21.27 -27.40 -35.56
CA PRO A 194 -21.34 -26.27 -36.45
C PRO A 194 -21.82 -26.67 -37.85
N THR A 195 -22.42 -25.71 -38.54
CA THR A 195 -22.63 -25.79 -39.99
C THR A 195 -21.52 -25.03 -40.69
N ASN A 196 -20.85 -25.69 -41.63
CA ASN A 196 -19.78 -25.12 -42.42
C ASN A 196 -20.38 -24.51 -43.71
N THR A 197 -20.26 -23.20 -43.88
CA THR A 197 -20.82 -22.45 -45.02
C THR A 197 -20.09 -21.12 -45.17
N CYS A 198 -20.18 -20.47 -46.33
CA CYS A 198 -19.55 -19.17 -46.56
C CYS A 198 -20.37 -17.98 -46.02
N ALA A 199 -21.69 -18.15 -45.82
CA ALA A 199 -22.60 -17.10 -45.35
C ALA A 199 -23.25 -17.47 -44.01
N PRO A 200 -23.26 -16.56 -43.02
CA PRO A 200 -23.98 -16.80 -41.78
C PRO A 200 -25.47 -16.91 -42.03
N GLN A 201 -26.09 -17.95 -41.48
CA GLN A 201 -27.54 -17.95 -41.31
C GLN A 201 -27.93 -16.91 -40.25
N SER A 202 -29.09 -16.26 -40.41
CA SER A 202 -29.57 -15.30 -39.42
C SER A 202 -29.68 -15.97 -38.04
N GLY A 203 -29.05 -15.38 -37.02
CA GLY A 203 -29.00 -15.94 -35.66
C GLY A 203 -27.93 -17.03 -35.47
N TRP A 204 -26.87 -17.02 -36.28
CA TRP A 204 -25.72 -17.90 -36.12
C TRP A 204 -24.43 -17.09 -36.02
N VAL A 205 -23.45 -17.62 -35.27
CA VAL A 205 -22.17 -16.95 -34.96
C VAL A 205 -20.99 -17.92 -35.14
N THR A 206 -19.78 -17.39 -35.31
CA THR A 206 -18.57 -18.19 -35.56
C THR A 206 -17.89 -18.72 -34.30
N ASN A 207 -18.43 -18.42 -33.12
CA ASN A 207 -17.82 -18.78 -31.84
C ASN A 207 -18.72 -19.74 -31.04
N GLY A 208 -18.58 -21.05 -31.25
CA GLY A 208 -19.39 -22.08 -30.61
C GLY A 208 -19.02 -22.45 -29.17
N THR A 209 -18.78 -21.47 -28.29
CA THR A 209 -18.28 -21.70 -26.94
C THR A 209 -19.30 -21.43 -25.83
N ASP A 210 -20.56 -21.14 -26.19
CA ASP A 210 -21.64 -20.88 -25.25
C ASP A 210 -22.05 -22.16 -24.49
N CYS A 211 -22.13 -22.07 -23.16
CA CYS A 211 -22.48 -23.20 -22.31
C CYS A 211 -23.97 -23.38 -22.02
N ASP A 212 -24.78 -22.31 -22.10
CA ASP A 212 -26.25 -22.32 -22.06
C ASP A 212 -26.81 -21.24 -23.01
N ASP A 213 -26.95 -21.64 -24.28
CA ASP A 213 -27.42 -20.86 -25.44
C ASP A 213 -28.89 -20.36 -25.34
N SER A 214 -29.48 -20.44 -24.14
CA SER A 214 -30.78 -19.87 -23.82
C SER A 214 -30.69 -18.67 -22.87
N LEU A 215 -29.49 -18.36 -22.37
CA LEU A 215 -29.22 -17.36 -21.34
C LEU A 215 -28.02 -16.47 -21.69
N PHE A 216 -28.31 -15.21 -22.02
CA PHE A 216 -27.31 -14.18 -22.36
C PHE A 216 -26.18 -14.01 -21.32
N SER A 217 -26.34 -14.47 -20.07
CA SER A 217 -25.30 -14.38 -19.05
C SER A 217 -24.25 -15.48 -19.15
N ASP A 218 -24.57 -16.63 -19.74
CA ASP A 218 -23.88 -17.91 -19.54
C ASP A 218 -22.94 -18.20 -20.72
N LYS A 219 -21.94 -17.32 -20.86
CA LYS A 219 -21.00 -17.28 -21.99
C LYS A 219 -19.55 -17.14 -21.55
N PRO A 220 -18.56 -17.44 -22.41
CA PRO A 220 -17.15 -17.24 -22.11
C PRO A 220 -16.82 -15.84 -21.58
N GLY A 221 -16.30 -15.79 -20.35
CA GLY A 221 -15.95 -14.54 -19.68
C GLY A 221 -17.15 -13.77 -19.10
N GLY A 222 -18.31 -14.42 -18.98
CA GLY A 222 -19.44 -13.95 -18.20
C GLY A 222 -19.08 -13.64 -16.74
N THR A 223 -19.95 -12.91 -16.06
CA THR A 223 -19.78 -12.65 -14.61
C THR A 223 -20.49 -13.74 -13.84
N GLU A 224 -19.74 -14.47 -13.01
CA GLU A 224 -20.30 -15.49 -12.12
C GLU A 224 -21.38 -14.89 -11.20
N ALA A 225 -22.48 -15.61 -11.07
CA ALA A 225 -23.54 -15.38 -10.11
C ALA A 225 -23.69 -16.63 -9.23
N CYS A 226 -24.09 -16.47 -7.97
CA CYS A 226 -24.32 -17.61 -7.07
C CYS A 226 -25.67 -18.29 -7.40
N ASP A 227 -25.71 -19.07 -8.46
CA ASP A 227 -26.92 -19.76 -8.90
C ASP A 227 -26.68 -21.24 -9.26
N ASN A 228 -25.49 -21.77 -8.95
CA ASN A 228 -25.02 -23.11 -9.28
C ASN A 228 -24.90 -23.37 -10.79
N ARG A 229 -24.66 -22.33 -11.58
CA ARG A 229 -24.31 -22.43 -13.00
C ARG A 229 -22.86 -21.97 -13.22
N ASP A 230 -22.34 -22.30 -14.39
CA ASP A 230 -21.03 -21.85 -14.87
C ASP A 230 -21.30 -20.67 -15.81
N ASN A 231 -21.46 -19.47 -15.27
CA ASN A 231 -21.90 -18.32 -16.08
C ASN A 231 -20.81 -17.84 -17.03
N ASN A 232 -19.55 -18.19 -16.78
CA ASN A 232 -18.43 -17.77 -17.61
C ASN A 232 -17.85 -18.89 -18.50
N CYS A 233 -18.50 -20.05 -18.51
CA CYS A 233 -18.17 -21.25 -19.28
C CYS A 233 -16.74 -21.77 -19.11
N ASN A 234 -16.13 -21.62 -17.93
CA ASN A 234 -14.75 -22.07 -17.68
C ASN A 234 -14.66 -23.48 -17.04
N ASN A 235 -15.79 -24.16 -16.86
CA ASN A 235 -15.98 -25.44 -16.17
C ASN A 235 -15.78 -25.39 -14.65
N GLN A 236 -15.94 -24.22 -14.04
CA GLN A 236 -16.08 -24.03 -12.61
C GLN A 236 -17.46 -23.42 -12.36
N VAL A 237 -17.98 -23.65 -11.15
CA VAL A 237 -19.34 -23.21 -10.78
C VAL A 237 -19.21 -22.31 -9.57
N ASP A 238 -19.73 -21.09 -9.69
CA ASP A 238 -19.71 -20.03 -8.68
C ASP A 238 -18.29 -19.73 -8.13
N GLU A 239 -17.25 -19.82 -8.97
CA GLU A 239 -15.88 -19.58 -8.50
C GLU A 239 -15.62 -18.12 -8.16
N GLY A 240 -14.78 -17.90 -7.15
CA GLY A 240 -14.50 -16.55 -6.65
C GLY A 240 -15.68 -15.90 -5.89
N LEU A 241 -16.85 -16.53 -5.81
CA LEU A 241 -18.02 -16.03 -5.07
C LEU A 241 -18.19 -16.63 -3.68
N LYS A 242 -17.49 -17.73 -3.36
CA LYS A 242 -17.61 -18.38 -2.06
C LYS A 242 -16.94 -17.55 -0.98
N GLN A 243 -17.68 -17.29 0.09
CA GLN A 243 -17.18 -16.65 1.29
C GLN A 243 -17.65 -17.43 2.52
N ASP A 244 -16.99 -17.18 3.63
CA ASP A 244 -17.31 -17.81 4.90
C ASP A 244 -18.53 -17.12 5.54
N TYR A 245 -19.48 -17.92 5.98
CA TYR A 245 -20.64 -17.48 6.75
C TYR A 245 -20.69 -18.19 8.09
N TRP A 246 -21.12 -17.47 9.13
CA TRP A 246 -21.35 -17.95 10.49
C TRP A 246 -22.83 -17.81 10.85
N PRO A 247 -23.40 -18.72 11.66
CA PRO A 247 -24.75 -18.53 12.18
C PRO A 247 -24.78 -17.28 13.07
N ASP A 248 -25.89 -16.55 13.02
CA ASP A 248 -26.18 -15.36 13.84
C ASP A 248 -27.47 -15.66 14.62
N GLY A 249 -27.30 -16.17 15.85
CA GLY A 249 -28.36 -16.72 16.68
C GLY A 249 -29.28 -15.67 17.31
N ASP A 250 -28.75 -14.49 17.58
CA ASP A 250 -29.45 -13.39 18.26
C ASP A 250 -29.82 -12.21 17.35
N ALA A 251 -29.40 -12.27 16.09
CA ALA A 251 -29.68 -11.34 15.00
C ALA A 251 -29.06 -9.95 15.20
N ASP A 252 -27.83 -9.88 15.72
CA ASP A 252 -27.11 -8.63 15.95
C ASP A 252 -26.15 -8.22 14.82
N GLY A 253 -25.94 -9.11 13.84
CA GLY A 253 -25.08 -8.91 12.68
C GLY A 253 -23.67 -9.50 12.80
N TYR A 254 -23.34 -10.09 13.93
CA TYR A 254 -22.12 -10.87 14.18
C TYR A 254 -22.52 -12.34 14.38
N GLY A 255 -21.62 -13.26 14.05
CA GLY A 255 -21.92 -14.69 14.10
C GLY A 255 -20.98 -15.44 15.04
N ASP A 256 -21.43 -16.61 15.49
CA ASP A 256 -20.78 -17.41 16.52
C ASP A 256 -19.32 -17.76 16.17
N THR A 257 -18.37 -17.19 16.93
CA THR A 257 -16.95 -17.50 16.77
C THR A 257 -16.59 -18.96 17.09
N ASN A 258 -17.45 -19.68 17.81
CA ASN A 258 -17.22 -21.06 18.23
C ASN A 258 -17.68 -22.09 17.18
N VAL A 259 -18.33 -21.63 16.11
CA VAL A 259 -18.81 -22.48 15.01
C VAL A 259 -17.88 -22.34 13.81
N THR A 260 -17.48 -23.48 13.24
CA THR A 260 -16.75 -23.49 11.96
C THR A 260 -17.64 -22.91 10.86
N PRO A 261 -17.20 -21.87 10.13
CA PRO A 261 -18.01 -21.27 9.09
C PRO A 261 -18.31 -22.22 7.94
N THR A 262 -19.40 -21.94 7.25
CA THR A 262 -19.71 -22.60 5.97
C THR A 262 -19.21 -21.75 4.81
N ASN A 263 -18.38 -22.34 3.96
CA ASN A 263 -17.86 -21.69 2.75
C ASN A 263 -18.85 -21.91 1.60
N THR A 264 -19.73 -20.93 1.36
CA THR A 264 -20.80 -21.00 0.36
C THR A 264 -20.90 -19.68 -0.40
N CYS A 265 -21.62 -19.62 -1.52
CA CYS A 265 -21.73 -18.40 -2.31
C CYS A 265 -22.89 -17.49 -1.88
N ALA A 266 -23.88 -18.02 -1.14
CA ALA A 266 -25.01 -17.26 -0.61
C ALA A 266 -25.25 -17.61 0.86
N PRO A 267 -25.60 -16.60 1.70
CA PRO A 267 -25.87 -16.85 3.10
C PRO A 267 -27.12 -17.72 3.26
N GLN A 268 -27.06 -18.66 4.19
CA GLN A 268 -28.28 -19.25 4.72
C GLN A 268 -29.04 -18.19 5.53
N SER A 269 -30.36 -18.31 5.64
CA SER A 269 -31.16 -17.38 6.46
C SER A 269 -30.67 -17.43 7.91
N GLY A 270 -30.34 -16.27 8.49
CA GLY A 270 -29.79 -16.16 9.84
C GLY A 270 -28.29 -16.45 9.93
N TRP A 271 -27.54 -16.24 8.83
CA TRP A 271 -26.09 -16.34 8.81
C TRP A 271 -25.48 -15.03 8.30
N VAL A 272 -24.31 -14.68 8.82
CA VAL A 272 -23.59 -13.43 8.54
C VAL A 272 -22.14 -13.70 8.14
N THR A 273 -21.48 -12.71 7.54
CA THR A 273 -20.09 -12.83 7.05
C THR A 273 -19.04 -12.50 8.11
N ASN A 274 -19.46 -12.10 9.31
CA ASN A 274 -18.56 -11.68 10.38
C ASN A 274 -18.70 -12.59 11.60
N GLY A 275 -17.88 -13.63 11.70
CA GLY A 275 -17.93 -14.61 12.79
C GLY A 275 -17.20 -14.19 14.08
N SER A 276 -17.34 -12.93 14.48
CA SER A 276 -16.58 -12.37 15.63
C SER A 276 -17.43 -12.24 16.90
N ASP A 277 -18.59 -12.91 16.97
CA ASP A 277 -19.42 -12.89 18.18
C ASP A 277 -18.90 -13.91 19.21
N CYS A 278 -18.62 -13.43 20.42
CA CYS A 278 -18.17 -14.25 21.54
C CYS A 278 -19.32 -14.88 22.35
N ASP A 279 -20.55 -14.38 22.25
CA ASP A 279 -21.78 -14.99 22.78
C ASP A 279 -22.98 -14.74 21.84
N ASP A 280 -23.10 -15.59 20.81
CA ASP A 280 -24.14 -15.60 19.76
C ASP A 280 -25.57 -15.83 20.26
N THR A 281 -25.79 -15.83 21.58
CA THR A 281 -27.10 -15.97 22.21
C THR A 281 -27.61 -14.68 22.83
N VAL A 282 -26.80 -13.61 22.85
CA VAL A 282 -27.07 -12.36 23.57
C VAL A 282 -26.75 -11.13 22.73
N PHE A 283 -27.77 -10.50 22.17
CA PHE A 283 -27.68 -9.32 21.28
C PHE A 283 -26.84 -8.14 21.80
N ALA A 284 -26.51 -8.08 23.08
CA ALA A 284 -25.69 -7.01 23.65
C ALA A 284 -24.18 -7.31 23.64
N ILE A 285 -23.79 -8.58 23.53
CA ILE A 285 -22.40 -9.04 23.58
C ILE A 285 -21.92 -9.18 22.15
N LYS A 286 -21.07 -8.27 21.69
CA LYS A 286 -20.55 -8.26 20.31
C LYS A 286 -19.31 -7.39 20.17
N PRO A 287 -18.52 -7.54 19.10
CA PRO A 287 -17.42 -6.64 18.78
C PRO A 287 -17.76 -5.15 18.87
N GLY A 288 -17.08 -4.44 19.78
CA GLY A 288 -17.23 -3.00 19.96
C GLY A 288 -18.48 -2.56 20.72
N ALA A 289 -19.16 -3.46 21.43
CA ALA A 289 -20.13 -3.09 22.44
C ALA A 289 -19.49 -2.22 23.55
N VAL A 290 -20.32 -1.59 24.37
CA VAL A 290 -19.85 -0.86 25.55
C VAL A 290 -19.81 -1.84 26.71
N GLU A 291 -18.66 -1.92 27.37
CA GLU A 291 -18.51 -2.70 28.60
C GLU A 291 -19.51 -2.29 29.68
N VAL A 292 -20.03 -3.29 30.38
CA VAL A 292 -20.87 -3.15 31.56
C VAL A 292 -20.22 -3.98 32.64
N CYS A 293 -20.15 -3.43 33.86
CA CYS A 293 -19.54 -4.12 35.00
C CYS A 293 -20.35 -5.36 35.44
N ASP A 294 -20.14 -6.48 34.77
CA ASP A 294 -20.84 -7.75 35.00
C ASP A 294 -19.93 -8.99 34.93
N ASN A 295 -18.62 -8.80 34.75
CA ASN A 295 -17.60 -9.84 34.55
C ASN A 295 -17.77 -10.63 33.23
N VAL A 296 -18.41 -10.05 32.24
CA VAL A 296 -18.49 -10.57 30.87
C VAL A 296 -17.72 -9.63 29.95
N ASP A 297 -16.97 -10.19 29.00
CA ASP A 297 -16.38 -9.42 27.89
C ASP A 297 -17.53 -9.05 26.93
N ASN A 298 -18.12 -7.87 27.10
CA ASN A 298 -19.28 -7.49 26.30
C ASN A 298 -18.88 -7.10 24.87
N ASN A 299 -17.66 -6.61 24.69
CA ASN A 299 -17.19 -6.08 23.42
C ASN A 299 -16.32 -7.04 22.60
N CYS A 300 -16.14 -8.27 23.10
CA CYS A 300 -15.39 -9.37 22.51
C CYS A 300 -13.92 -9.01 22.19
N ASP A 301 -13.27 -8.16 23.01
CA ASP A 301 -11.87 -7.75 22.83
C ASP A 301 -10.86 -8.56 23.65
N THR A 302 -11.33 -9.59 24.37
CA THR A 302 -10.61 -10.48 25.30
C THR A 302 -10.24 -9.87 26.65
N GLN A 303 -10.63 -8.62 26.90
CA GLN A 303 -10.58 -7.99 28.22
C GLN A 303 -11.99 -8.01 28.82
N VAL A 304 -12.06 -7.95 30.14
CA VAL A 304 -13.33 -8.01 30.88
C VAL A 304 -13.45 -6.73 31.69
N ASP A 305 -14.55 -6.01 31.51
CA ASP A 305 -14.88 -4.77 32.22
C ASP A 305 -13.80 -3.66 32.07
N GLU A 306 -13.08 -3.60 30.95
CA GLU A 306 -12.00 -2.63 30.79
C GLU A 306 -12.51 -1.19 30.76
N GLY A 307 -11.72 -0.28 31.36
CA GLY A 307 -12.14 1.11 31.55
C GLY A 307 -13.19 1.33 32.65
N LEU A 308 -13.79 0.26 33.21
CA LEU A 308 -14.72 0.34 34.35
C LEU A 308 -14.07 -0.05 35.69
N VAL A 309 -13.01 -0.85 35.67
CA VAL A 309 -12.29 -1.27 36.88
C VAL A 309 -11.48 -0.13 37.51
N GLN A 310 -11.50 -0.05 38.84
CA GLN A 310 -10.69 0.89 39.64
C GLN A 310 -9.93 0.12 40.74
N SER A 311 -8.87 0.75 41.26
CA SER A 311 -8.15 0.23 42.44
C SER A 311 -8.92 0.56 43.71
N TYR A 312 -9.14 -0.46 44.54
CA TYR A 312 -9.79 -0.35 45.84
C TYR A 312 -8.88 -0.91 46.93
N TRP A 313 -8.78 -0.19 48.05
CA TRP A 313 -8.07 -0.59 49.27
C TRP A 313 -9.07 -0.98 50.35
N PRO A 314 -8.76 -1.97 51.20
CA PRO A 314 -9.61 -2.30 52.34
C PRO A 314 -9.65 -1.11 53.30
N ASP A 315 -10.82 -0.84 53.86
CA ASP A 315 -11.10 0.16 54.89
C ASP A 315 -11.70 -0.59 56.08
N VAL A 316 -10.83 -1.07 56.98
CA VAL A 316 -11.21 -2.00 58.06
C VAL A 316 -11.95 -1.29 59.20
N ASP A 317 -11.62 -0.02 59.48
CA ASP A 317 -12.24 0.76 60.55
C ASP A 317 -13.37 1.71 60.11
N LEU A 318 -13.62 1.78 58.80
CA LEU A 318 -14.74 2.47 58.16
C LEU A 318 -14.70 4.00 58.27
N ASP A 319 -13.50 4.58 58.22
CA ASP A 319 -13.33 6.03 58.30
C ASP A 319 -13.24 6.73 56.92
N GLY A 320 -13.23 5.93 55.85
CA GLY A 320 -13.22 6.39 54.46
C GLY A 320 -11.84 6.44 53.80
N TYR A 321 -10.79 6.08 54.54
CA TYR A 321 -9.44 5.90 54.02
C TYR A 321 -9.08 4.42 54.09
N GLY A 322 -8.35 3.93 53.09
CA GLY A 322 -7.96 2.53 53.01
C GLY A 322 -6.49 2.34 53.30
N ALA A 323 -6.13 1.14 53.75
CA ALA A 323 -4.78 0.79 54.17
C ALA A 323 -3.69 1.15 53.14
N GLN A 324 -2.79 2.07 53.51
CA GLN A 324 -1.70 2.59 52.67
C GLN A 324 -0.73 1.50 52.19
N ASN A 325 -0.54 0.45 53.00
CA ASN A 325 0.40 -0.64 52.72
C ASN A 325 -0.28 -1.92 52.22
N ALA A 326 -1.59 -1.89 51.95
CA ALA A 326 -2.30 -3.03 51.38
C ALA A 326 -2.18 -3.06 49.85
N THR A 327 -2.10 -4.27 49.28
CA THR A 327 -2.23 -4.46 47.83
C THR A 327 -3.69 -4.19 47.43
N PRO A 328 -3.95 -3.22 46.54
CA PRO A 328 -5.32 -2.92 46.13
C PRO A 328 -5.92 -4.05 45.29
N THR A 329 -7.22 -4.23 45.41
CA THR A 329 -8.00 -5.07 44.49
C THR A 329 -8.48 -4.22 43.33
N ILE A 330 -8.25 -4.68 42.10
CA ILE A 330 -8.77 -4.05 40.88
C ILE A 330 -10.11 -4.70 40.56
N THR A 331 -11.19 -3.94 40.64
CA THR A 331 -12.55 -4.42 40.36
C THR A 331 -13.46 -3.23 40.06
N CYS A 332 -14.62 -3.47 39.45
CA CYS A 332 -15.69 -2.49 39.31
C CYS A 332 -16.86 -2.76 40.28
N THR A 333 -16.84 -3.90 40.99
CA THR A 333 -17.77 -4.25 42.08
C THR A 333 -17.04 -4.45 43.42
N PRO A 334 -16.54 -3.36 44.05
CA PRO A 334 -15.95 -3.47 45.38
C PRO A 334 -17.01 -3.99 46.38
N GLN A 335 -16.61 -4.92 47.23
CA GLN A 335 -17.45 -5.32 48.37
C GLN A 335 -17.50 -4.18 49.40
N GLY A 336 -18.48 -4.21 50.32
CA GLY A 336 -18.53 -3.22 51.40
C GLY A 336 -17.26 -3.26 52.26
N GLY A 337 -16.73 -2.10 52.66
CA GLY A 337 -15.47 -1.97 53.40
C GLY A 337 -14.23 -1.79 52.51
N TRP A 338 -14.41 -1.25 51.30
CA TRP A 338 -13.31 -0.91 50.39
C TRP A 338 -13.50 0.50 49.83
N VAL A 339 -12.41 1.25 49.70
CA VAL A 339 -12.39 2.65 49.24
C VAL A 339 -11.34 2.88 48.16
N THR A 340 -11.47 3.96 47.39
CA THR A 340 -10.55 4.27 46.27
C THR A 340 -9.30 5.04 46.71
N ASN A 341 -9.10 5.29 48.00
CA ASN A 341 -7.99 6.07 48.52
C ASN A 341 -7.17 5.29 49.56
N GLY A 342 -6.07 4.68 49.12
CA GLY A 342 -5.16 3.89 49.96
C GLY A 342 -4.11 4.73 50.68
N THR A 343 -4.50 5.57 51.63
CA THR A 343 -3.60 6.50 52.33
C THR A 343 -3.69 6.42 53.85
N ASP A 344 -4.35 5.41 54.41
CA ASP A 344 -4.44 5.19 55.86
C ASP A 344 -3.18 4.48 56.39
N CYS A 345 -2.47 5.12 57.30
CA CYS A 345 -1.25 4.59 57.93
C CYS A 345 -1.54 3.60 59.08
N ASP A 346 -2.75 3.58 59.66
CA ASP A 346 -3.23 2.57 60.61
C ASP A 346 -4.73 2.29 60.43
N ASP A 347 -5.04 1.45 59.43
CA ASP A 347 -6.40 1.05 59.00
C ASP A 347 -7.23 0.30 60.09
N ASN A 348 -6.70 0.11 61.29
CA ASN A 348 -7.45 -0.44 62.44
C ASN A 348 -7.87 0.65 63.43
N ALA A 349 -7.55 1.92 63.16
CA ALA A 349 -7.73 3.03 64.08
C ALA A 349 -8.26 4.29 63.38
N SER A 350 -9.60 4.42 63.31
CA SER A 350 -10.32 5.55 62.69
C SER A 350 -10.00 6.98 63.18
N ALA A 351 -9.08 7.14 64.13
CA ALA A 351 -8.54 8.43 64.55
C ALA A 351 -7.21 8.77 63.85
N ILE A 352 -6.55 7.79 63.26
CA ILE A 352 -5.26 7.86 62.58
C ILE A 352 -5.55 7.77 61.08
N LYS A 353 -5.55 8.90 60.38
CA LYS A 353 -5.87 9.00 58.96
C LYS A 353 -5.39 10.32 58.38
N PRO A 354 -5.32 10.48 57.05
CA PRO A 354 -4.99 11.75 56.41
C PRO A 354 -5.74 12.97 56.94
N ASN A 355 -4.99 13.99 57.36
CA ASN A 355 -5.51 15.27 57.91
C ASN A 355 -6.28 15.13 59.24
N ALA A 356 -6.07 14.06 60.01
CA ALA A 356 -6.53 14.03 61.38
C ALA A 356 -5.86 15.14 62.22
N THR A 357 -6.31 15.31 63.46
CA THR A 357 -5.65 16.23 64.39
C THR A 357 -4.59 15.46 65.15
N GLU A 358 -3.34 15.89 65.01
CA GLU A 358 -2.21 15.39 65.78
C GLU A 358 -2.43 15.49 67.29
N THR A 359 -2.18 14.38 67.96
CA THR A 359 -2.20 14.21 69.41
C THR A 359 -0.83 13.72 69.82
N CYS A 360 -0.24 14.32 70.86
CA CYS A 360 1.08 13.94 71.35
C CYS A 360 1.10 12.57 72.04
N ASP A 361 1.10 11.51 71.24
CA ASP A 361 1.03 10.11 71.68
C ASP A 361 2.10 9.21 71.05
N GLY A 362 3.02 9.78 70.27
CA GLY A 362 4.09 9.06 69.60
C GLY A 362 3.63 8.35 68.32
N ARG A 363 2.46 8.70 67.79
CA ARG A 363 1.94 8.19 66.52
C ARG A 363 1.75 9.35 65.54
N ASP A 364 1.94 9.05 64.28
CA ASP A 364 1.56 9.93 63.17
C ASP A 364 0.04 9.78 62.99
N ASN A 365 -0.75 10.71 63.55
CA ASN A 365 -2.21 10.61 63.51
C ASN A 365 -2.77 11.10 62.17
N ASP A 366 -2.10 12.03 61.51
CA ASP A 366 -2.57 12.65 60.27
C ASP A 366 -1.94 12.05 59.01
N CYS A 367 -1.11 11.02 59.18
CA CYS A 367 -0.43 10.23 58.16
C CYS A 367 0.43 11.06 57.20
N ASP A 368 1.01 12.17 57.67
CA ASP A 368 1.90 13.03 56.88
C ASP A 368 3.39 12.63 56.95
N SER A 369 3.68 11.53 57.65
CA SER A 369 5.01 11.01 57.97
C SER A 369 5.79 11.81 59.03
N VAL A 370 5.12 12.68 59.79
CA VAL A 370 5.69 13.52 60.82
C VAL A 370 4.97 13.29 62.16
N VAL A 371 5.55 12.41 62.99
CA VAL A 371 4.97 12.08 64.31
C VAL A 371 4.87 13.31 65.23
N ASP A 372 3.66 13.55 65.75
CA ASP A 372 3.26 14.55 66.74
C ASP A 372 3.52 16.02 66.36
N ASP A 373 3.36 16.42 65.10
CA ASP A 373 3.70 17.80 64.66
C ASP A 373 2.66 18.89 65.06
N GLY A 374 1.58 18.48 65.73
CA GLY A 374 0.45 19.32 66.12
C GLY A 374 0.69 20.29 67.29
N ALA A 375 -0.16 21.32 67.35
CA ALA A 375 -0.17 22.30 68.43
C ALA A 375 -0.76 21.72 69.73
N GLY A 376 0.06 21.02 70.51
CA GLY A 376 -0.37 20.43 71.79
C GLY A 376 0.71 19.83 72.68
N CYS A 377 1.94 19.64 72.17
CA CYS A 377 2.96 18.97 72.96
C CYS A 377 3.50 19.84 74.10
N PRO A 378 3.75 19.25 75.28
CA PRO A 378 4.20 19.98 76.46
C PRO A 378 5.63 20.54 76.34
N CYS A 379 6.39 20.08 75.34
CA CYS A 379 7.82 20.35 75.19
C CYS A 379 8.19 20.68 73.73
N ASN A 380 9.39 21.21 73.52
CA ASN A 380 9.82 21.63 72.18
C ASN A 380 10.19 20.43 71.31
N GLN A 381 9.46 20.21 70.22
CA GLN A 381 9.66 19.08 69.30
C GLN A 381 10.85 19.26 68.35
N SER A 382 11.35 18.15 67.83
CA SER A 382 12.23 18.07 66.66
C SER A 382 12.30 16.65 66.13
N GLN A 383 12.62 16.48 64.85
CA GLN A 383 12.87 15.18 64.25
C GLN A 383 14.30 15.04 63.77
N TRP A 384 14.85 13.84 63.93
CA TRP A 384 16.17 13.50 63.43
C TRP A 384 16.33 11.98 63.29
N GLY A 385 16.98 11.53 62.22
CA GLY A 385 17.33 10.12 62.07
C GLY A 385 16.14 9.13 61.95
N GLY A 386 14.92 9.63 61.69
CA GLY A 386 13.70 8.82 61.68
C GLY A 386 12.96 8.79 63.03
N HIS A 387 13.47 9.48 64.04
CA HIS A 387 12.91 9.53 65.38
C HIS A 387 12.35 10.93 65.67
N SER A 388 11.33 10.98 66.52
CA SER A 388 10.79 12.22 67.09
C SER A 388 11.38 12.47 68.48
N TYR A 389 11.70 13.73 68.78
CA TYR A 389 12.32 14.14 70.04
C TYR A 389 11.56 15.31 70.69
N LEU A 390 11.42 15.27 72.02
CA LEU A 390 10.81 16.33 72.82
C LEU A 390 11.80 16.89 73.84
N LEU A 391 12.28 18.12 73.63
CA LEU A 391 13.15 18.80 74.59
C LEU A 391 12.32 19.53 75.64
N CYS A 392 12.35 19.01 76.86
CA CYS A 392 11.64 19.55 78.02
C CYS A 392 12.60 20.38 78.89
N PRO A 393 12.52 21.73 78.86
CA PRO A 393 13.48 22.59 79.57
C PRO A 393 13.24 22.65 81.08
N THR A 394 12.06 22.22 81.57
CA THR A 394 11.73 22.27 83.00
C THR A 394 12.52 21.22 83.78
N PRO A 395 13.39 21.61 84.73
CA PRO A 395 14.20 20.67 85.49
C PRO A 395 13.34 19.68 86.28
N THR A 396 13.57 18.39 86.07
CA THR A 396 12.77 17.30 86.63
C THR A 396 13.69 16.16 87.08
N ALA A 397 13.32 15.45 88.16
CA ALA A 397 14.07 14.27 88.60
C ALA A 397 13.98 13.16 87.55
N TRP A 398 15.03 12.33 87.41
CA TRP A 398 15.15 11.39 86.30
C TRP A 398 13.93 10.46 86.15
N SER A 399 13.43 9.89 87.25
CA SER A 399 12.27 8.99 87.23
C SER A 399 10.96 9.68 86.86
N ALA A 400 10.79 10.95 87.28
CA ALA A 400 9.65 11.77 86.91
C ALA A 400 9.74 12.22 85.45
N ALA A 401 10.95 12.48 84.94
CA ALA A 401 11.19 12.78 83.53
C ALA A 401 10.86 11.58 82.64
N GLN A 402 11.30 10.37 83.02
CA GLN A 402 10.91 9.13 82.33
C GLN A 402 9.40 8.93 82.32
N THR A 403 8.73 9.21 83.44
CA THR A 403 7.26 9.13 83.54
C THR A 403 6.58 10.17 82.63
N ALA A 404 7.14 11.37 82.54
CA ALA A 404 6.61 12.44 81.69
C ALA A 404 6.74 12.09 80.20
N CYS A 405 7.87 11.53 79.76
CA CYS A 405 8.03 11.02 78.40
C CYS A 405 7.03 9.88 78.11
N ALA A 406 6.92 8.92 79.03
CA ALA A 406 6.01 7.77 78.86
C ALA A 406 4.53 8.18 78.79
N ALA A 407 4.14 9.28 79.45
CA ALA A 407 2.77 9.78 79.43
C ALA A 407 2.31 10.28 78.05
N VAL A 408 3.25 10.58 77.15
CA VAL A 408 3.01 11.04 75.78
C VAL A 408 3.50 10.03 74.73
N GLY A 409 3.77 8.78 75.13
CA GLY A 409 4.21 7.72 74.20
C GLY A 409 5.72 7.63 73.95
N TYR A 410 6.53 8.49 74.58
CA TYR A 410 7.97 8.56 74.40
C TYR A 410 8.72 7.82 75.53
N SER A 411 10.03 7.70 75.40
CA SER A 411 10.94 7.36 76.51
C SER A 411 12.02 8.43 76.66
N LEU A 412 12.75 8.49 77.78
CA LEU A 412 13.97 9.30 77.81
C LEU A 412 14.94 8.82 76.73
N VAL A 413 15.55 9.77 76.03
CA VAL A 413 16.35 9.52 74.82
C VAL A 413 17.40 8.43 75.00
N ALA A 414 17.46 7.52 74.05
CA ALA A 414 18.47 6.50 73.89
C ALA A 414 19.48 6.92 72.82
N VAL A 415 20.64 7.41 73.27
CA VAL A 415 21.66 7.90 72.34
C VAL A 415 22.45 6.71 71.78
N GLY A 416 22.13 6.33 70.55
CA GLY A 416 22.68 5.17 69.87
C GLY A 416 23.95 5.42 69.05
N SER A 417 24.30 6.68 68.79
CA SER A 417 25.46 7.04 67.97
C SER A 417 26.08 8.38 68.34
N SER A 418 27.29 8.66 67.83
CA SER A 418 27.93 9.98 68.00
C SER A 418 27.17 11.10 67.29
N ALA A 419 26.52 10.80 66.16
CA ALA A 419 25.73 11.78 65.42
C ALA A 419 24.46 12.15 66.20
N GLU A 420 23.83 11.17 66.83
CA GLU A 420 22.67 11.39 67.70
C GLU A 420 23.06 12.14 68.99
N ASN A 421 24.22 11.82 69.56
CA ASN A 421 24.77 12.57 70.68
C ASN A 421 24.95 14.05 70.33
N ASP A 422 25.50 14.33 69.14
CA ASP A 422 25.64 15.69 68.64
C ASP A 422 24.26 16.34 68.41
N HIS A 423 23.26 15.60 67.93
CA HIS A 423 21.88 16.10 67.80
C HIS A 423 21.30 16.52 69.16
N ALA A 424 21.30 15.62 70.14
CA ALA A 424 20.81 15.89 71.50
C ALA A 424 21.54 17.09 72.14
N ARG A 425 22.87 17.14 71.99
CA ARG A 425 23.70 18.27 72.47
C ARG A 425 23.32 19.58 71.81
N ASN A 426 23.25 19.59 70.48
CA ASN A 426 22.97 20.81 69.72
C ASN A 426 21.56 21.32 70.02
N ARG A 427 20.59 20.42 70.24
CA ARG A 427 19.21 20.75 70.61
C ARG A 427 19.15 21.45 71.96
N ALA A 428 19.86 20.93 72.96
CA ALA A 428 19.97 21.56 74.28
C ALA A 428 20.73 22.89 74.23
N ASN A 429 21.84 22.95 73.48
CA ASN A 429 22.66 24.16 73.32
C ASN A 429 21.92 25.31 72.60
N ALA A 430 20.96 24.99 71.73
CA ALA A 430 20.15 25.98 71.04
C ALA A 430 19.11 26.66 71.96
N VAL A 431 18.83 26.09 73.13
CA VAL A 431 17.90 26.70 74.10
C VAL A 431 18.61 27.81 74.85
N THR A 432 18.10 29.03 74.65
CA THR A 432 18.52 30.22 75.38
C THR A 432 17.33 30.73 76.18
N PHE A 433 17.47 30.85 77.50
CA PHE A 433 16.47 31.48 78.35
C PHE A 433 17.06 32.71 79.04
N CYS A 434 16.24 33.75 79.07
CA CYS A 434 16.59 35.01 79.67
C CYS A 434 15.33 35.76 80.06
N THR A 435 15.19 36.01 81.36
CA THR A 435 14.09 36.78 81.91
C THR A 435 14.64 37.83 82.86
N TYR A 436 13.94 38.94 83.03
CA TYR A 436 14.36 40.09 83.85
C TYR A 436 13.53 40.18 85.13
N THR A 437 13.15 39.02 85.69
CA THR A 437 12.19 38.96 86.79
C THR A 437 12.85 39.06 88.16
N CYS A 438 14.18 39.04 88.25
CA CYS A 438 14.85 39.24 89.53
C CYS A 438 14.81 40.72 89.96
N SER A 439 14.72 40.94 91.28
CA SER A 439 14.74 42.30 91.86
C SER A 439 16.12 42.96 91.81
N TYR A 440 17.17 42.19 91.57
CA TYR A 440 18.55 42.64 91.45
C TYR A 440 19.03 42.71 89.99
N ASP A 441 18.14 42.51 89.01
CA ASP A 441 18.49 42.62 87.60
C ASP A 441 18.99 44.05 87.27
N GLY A 442 20.28 44.17 86.97
CA GLY A 442 20.95 45.42 86.59
C GLY A 442 21.65 46.16 87.73
N ASP A 443 21.98 45.49 88.84
CA ASP A 443 22.76 46.07 89.94
C ASP A 443 24.29 45.92 89.76
N GLY A 444 24.71 45.15 88.75
CA GLY A 444 26.09 44.97 88.33
C GLY A 444 26.76 43.72 88.91
N GLU A 445 26.03 42.89 89.66
CA GLU A 445 26.48 41.59 90.16
C GLU A 445 25.63 40.48 89.54
N CYS A 446 26.22 39.34 89.19
CA CYS A 446 25.45 38.23 88.64
C CYS A 446 24.90 37.34 89.76
N ASP A 447 23.59 37.33 89.96
CA ASP A 447 22.92 36.78 91.14
C ASP A 447 22.15 35.47 90.92
N ASP A 448 22.12 34.96 89.70
CA ASP A 448 21.26 33.81 89.32
C ASP A 448 21.79 32.43 89.72
N GLY A 449 22.89 32.37 90.48
CA GLY A 449 23.53 31.13 90.94
C GLY A 449 24.17 30.30 89.83
N GLY A 450 24.26 30.84 88.61
CA GLY A 450 24.83 30.20 87.44
C GLY A 450 26.36 30.22 87.39
N PRO A 451 26.96 29.65 86.32
CA PRO A 451 28.37 29.85 86.02
C PRO A 451 28.73 31.35 85.92
N ASN A 452 29.81 31.76 86.58
CA ASN A 452 30.24 33.15 86.76
C ASN A 452 29.26 34.04 87.56
N SER A 453 28.37 33.44 88.36
CA SER A 453 27.59 34.21 89.34
C SER A 453 28.44 34.59 90.54
N ASP A 454 28.21 35.82 91.02
CA ASP A 454 28.71 36.34 92.27
C ASP A 454 27.88 35.79 93.44
N TRP A 455 26.56 35.61 93.22
CA TRP A 455 25.63 35.08 94.22
C TRP A 455 24.57 34.14 93.64
N SER A 456 23.88 33.39 94.52
CA SER A 456 22.77 32.48 94.18
C SER A 456 21.48 32.93 94.88
N VAL A 457 21.03 34.14 94.56
CA VAL A 457 19.88 34.82 95.18
C VAL A 457 18.68 34.86 94.24
N CYS A 458 18.92 34.96 92.93
CA CYS A 458 17.92 34.91 91.88
C CYS A 458 17.73 33.49 91.36
N ALA A 459 16.57 33.22 90.74
CA ALA A 459 16.38 31.98 90.00
C ALA A 459 17.26 31.99 88.73
N TYR A 460 17.79 30.83 88.34
CA TYR A 460 18.70 30.70 87.20
C TYR A 460 18.11 31.30 85.92
N GLY A 461 18.85 32.21 85.26
CA GLY A 461 18.41 32.92 84.05
C GLY A 461 17.38 34.04 84.27
N THR A 462 17.24 34.55 85.50
CA THR A 462 16.32 35.67 85.83
C THR A 462 16.99 37.02 86.12
N ASP A 463 18.33 37.05 86.14
CA ASP A 463 19.17 38.24 86.30
C ASP A 463 20.05 38.42 85.04
N CYS A 464 19.38 38.71 83.94
CA CYS A 464 20.00 38.69 82.63
C CYS A 464 20.86 39.90 82.32
N THR A 465 20.51 41.04 82.91
CA THR A 465 21.23 42.29 82.65
C THR A 465 22.69 42.16 83.11
N ASP A 466 22.94 41.42 84.19
CA ASP A 466 24.27 41.23 84.76
C ASP A 466 24.88 39.85 84.42
N CYS A 467 24.09 38.77 84.40
CA CYS A 467 24.58 37.42 84.08
C CYS A 467 24.65 37.08 82.58
N GLY A 468 23.99 37.86 81.73
CA GLY A 468 23.74 37.51 80.33
C GLY A 468 22.73 36.36 80.17
N THR A 469 22.56 35.89 78.94
CA THR A 469 21.63 34.80 78.63
C THR A 469 22.10 33.44 79.14
N ARG A 470 21.20 32.62 79.68
CA ARG A 470 21.49 31.25 80.13
C ARG A 470 20.96 30.21 79.13
N GLY A 471 21.45 28.98 79.23
CA GLY A 471 21.05 27.87 78.39
C GLY A 471 21.08 26.55 79.14
N ILE A 472 20.71 25.45 78.47
CA ILE A 472 20.76 24.12 79.09
C ILE A 472 22.22 23.67 79.15
N ALA A 473 22.76 23.48 80.36
CA ALA A 473 24.14 23.03 80.57
C ALA A 473 24.26 21.50 80.78
N ARG A 474 23.17 20.87 81.23
CA ARG A 474 23.06 19.45 81.59
C ARG A 474 21.68 18.95 81.17
N LEU A 475 21.60 17.73 80.65
CA LEU A 475 20.39 17.14 80.10
C LEU A 475 20.29 15.67 80.50
N TRP A 476 19.15 15.23 81.04
CA TRP A 476 18.93 13.81 81.31
C TRP A 476 18.86 13.00 80.02
N LEU A 477 19.53 11.85 80.03
CA LEU A 477 19.42 10.78 79.04
C LEU A 477 18.68 9.59 79.66
N GLY A 478 18.21 8.65 78.84
CA GLY A 478 17.54 7.44 79.31
C GLY A 478 18.47 6.38 79.91
N LEU A 479 19.79 6.57 79.87
CA LEU A 479 20.75 5.59 80.35
C LEU A 479 20.82 5.61 81.88
N ASN A 480 20.69 4.44 82.51
CA ASN A 480 20.68 4.29 83.96
C ASN A 480 21.11 2.87 84.38
N ASP A 481 21.58 2.68 85.61
CA ASP A 481 21.85 1.37 86.21
C ASP A 481 21.11 1.16 87.55
N VAL A 482 20.07 1.95 87.81
CA VAL A 482 19.18 1.92 89.00
C VAL A 482 18.71 0.51 89.40
N SER A 483 18.56 -0.39 88.42
CA SER A 483 18.14 -1.78 88.68
C SER A 483 19.28 -2.71 89.09
N VAL A 484 20.47 -2.51 88.54
CA VAL A 484 21.66 -3.35 88.75
C VAL A 484 22.91 -2.47 88.62
N GLU A 485 23.47 -2.08 89.76
CA GLU A 485 24.72 -1.32 89.88
C GLU A 485 25.82 -1.80 88.92
N GLY A 486 26.42 -0.85 88.19
CA GLY A 486 27.47 -1.06 87.19
C GLY A 486 26.96 -1.59 85.84
N THR A 487 25.65 -1.78 85.67
CA THR A 487 25.03 -2.31 84.44
C THR A 487 24.04 -1.32 83.84
N PHE A 488 24.58 -0.37 83.08
CA PHE A 488 23.78 0.69 82.43
C PHE A 488 22.92 0.19 81.26
N VAL A 489 21.61 0.44 81.36
CA VAL A 489 20.55 0.13 80.38
C VAL A 489 19.78 1.38 79.98
N TRP A 490 19.18 1.39 78.80
CA TRP A 490 18.29 2.47 78.35
C TRP A 490 16.87 2.27 78.87
N ALA A 491 16.26 3.32 79.41
CA ALA A 491 14.91 3.26 79.98
C ALA A 491 13.83 2.86 78.97
N GLY A 492 14.00 3.20 77.69
CA GLY A 492 13.12 2.78 76.58
C GLY A 492 13.35 1.33 76.11
N GLY A 493 14.36 0.63 76.64
CA GLY A 493 14.70 -0.73 76.21
C GLY A 493 15.55 -0.81 74.94
N ASP A 494 16.06 0.32 74.44
CA ASP A 494 16.94 0.37 73.28
C ASP A 494 18.20 -0.53 73.48
N PRO A 495 18.60 -1.32 72.47
CA PRO A 495 19.71 -2.27 72.62
C PRO A 495 21.11 -1.65 72.40
N SER A 496 21.22 -0.34 72.17
CA SER A 496 22.49 0.29 71.79
C SER A 496 23.56 0.22 72.88
N SER A 497 24.76 -0.15 72.45
CA SER A 497 25.97 -0.21 73.27
C SER A 497 26.83 1.06 73.18
N TYR A 498 26.39 2.10 72.46
CA TYR A 498 27.12 3.35 72.35
C TYR A 498 27.24 4.06 73.71
N ARG A 499 28.45 4.53 74.06
CA ARG A 499 28.72 5.24 75.32
C ARG A 499 29.67 6.41 75.04
N ASN A 500 29.34 7.59 75.54
CA ASN A 500 30.14 8.80 75.37
C ASN A 500 30.55 9.44 76.70
N TRP A 501 30.90 8.62 77.70
CA TRP A 501 31.34 9.04 79.01
C TRP A 501 32.51 10.03 78.97
N ALA A 502 32.50 10.98 79.89
CA ALA A 502 33.64 11.87 80.12
C ALA A 502 34.82 11.09 80.72
N SER A 503 36.01 11.68 80.64
CA SER A 503 37.21 11.05 81.20
C SER A 503 37.08 10.87 82.71
N GLY A 504 36.97 9.63 83.16
CA GLY A 504 36.81 9.28 84.57
C GLY A 504 35.40 8.82 84.93
N GLU A 505 34.43 8.94 84.02
CA GLU A 505 33.05 8.53 84.20
C GLU A 505 32.75 7.16 83.55
N PRO A 506 31.74 6.42 84.04
CA PRO A 506 30.96 6.70 85.24
C PRO A 506 31.78 6.45 86.52
N ASN A 507 31.63 7.29 87.54
CA ASN A 507 32.45 7.27 88.76
C ASN A 507 31.68 6.80 90.02
N ASN A 508 30.36 6.68 89.94
CA ASN A 508 29.42 6.37 91.01
C ASN A 508 29.68 7.17 92.30
N SER A 509 29.90 8.49 92.17
CA SER A 509 30.30 9.35 93.28
C SER A 509 29.10 9.70 94.17
N GLY A 510 28.81 8.81 95.10
CA GLY A 510 27.70 9.00 96.04
C GLY A 510 26.36 8.46 95.52
N ASP A 511 26.39 7.27 94.91
CA ASP A 511 25.21 6.52 94.46
C ASP A 511 24.55 7.20 93.24
N GLU A 512 25.33 7.34 92.17
CA GLU A 512 24.98 8.05 90.94
C GLU A 512 24.55 7.08 89.84
N ASP A 513 23.25 6.83 89.75
CA ASP A 513 22.74 5.76 88.85
C ASP A 513 22.20 6.26 87.49
N CYS A 514 22.16 7.59 87.25
CA CYS A 514 21.46 8.18 86.11
C CYS A 514 22.39 9.01 85.22
N ALA A 515 22.39 8.78 83.91
CA ALA A 515 23.29 9.48 83.00
C ALA A 515 22.75 10.85 82.57
N GLU A 516 23.62 11.86 82.64
CA GLU A 516 23.41 13.19 82.07
C GLU A 516 24.38 13.47 80.91
N LEU A 517 23.90 14.21 79.91
CA LEU A 517 24.73 14.82 78.89
C LEU A 517 25.23 16.18 79.36
N ILE A 518 26.55 16.37 79.37
CA ILE A 518 27.19 17.66 79.56
C ILE A 518 27.19 18.39 78.21
N VAL A 519 26.41 19.47 78.08
CA VAL A 519 26.20 20.13 76.77
C VAL A 519 27.51 20.69 76.18
N SER A 520 28.45 21.14 77.01
CA SER A 520 29.80 21.51 76.58
C SER A 520 30.81 20.86 77.53
N PRO A 521 31.56 19.81 77.10
CA PRO A 521 31.93 19.51 75.71
C PRO A 521 31.02 18.53 74.92
N GLY A 522 30.04 17.86 75.53
CA GLY A 522 29.17 16.88 74.85
C GLY A 522 29.32 15.44 75.34
N ASN A 523 30.11 15.21 76.38
CA ASN A 523 30.33 13.90 77.02
C ASN A 523 29.34 13.68 78.16
N TRP A 524 29.25 12.44 78.66
CA TRP A 524 28.29 12.06 79.69
C TRP A 524 28.92 11.96 81.08
N ASN A 525 28.09 12.17 82.09
CA ASN A 525 28.40 11.97 83.50
C ASN A 525 27.27 11.13 84.11
N ASP A 526 27.58 10.27 85.07
CA ASP A 526 26.57 9.69 85.95
C ASP A 526 26.29 10.68 87.09
N ASN A 527 25.02 10.79 87.48
CA ASN A 527 24.56 11.76 88.45
C ASN A 527 23.44 11.15 89.31
N GLN A 528 23.25 11.69 90.51
CA GLN A 528 22.19 11.26 91.40
C GLN A 528 20.83 11.49 90.75
N CYS A 529 20.05 10.42 90.56
CA CYS A 529 18.74 10.47 89.89
C CYS A 529 17.74 11.45 90.52
N ALA A 530 17.94 11.80 91.80
CA ALA A 530 17.11 12.76 92.54
C ALA A 530 17.36 14.21 92.12
N ASN A 531 18.48 14.51 91.47
CA ASN A 531 18.76 15.83 90.94
C ASN A 531 17.77 16.19 89.82
N THR A 532 17.46 17.46 89.68
CA THR A 532 16.50 17.94 88.68
C THR A 532 17.23 18.56 87.51
N LEU A 533 17.08 18.00 86.31
CA LEU A 533 17.67 18.52 85.08
C LEU A 533 16.60 18.61 83.99
N PRO A 534 16.77 19.50 82.99
CA PRO A 534 16.09 19.39 81.72
C PRO A 534 16.28 18.00 81.12
N TYR A 535 15.38 17.55 80.26
CA TYR A 535 15.42 16.20 79.71
C TYR A 535 14.97 16.16 78.26
N LEU A 536 15.40 15.13 77.53
CA LEU A 536 15.02 14.87 76.15
C LEU A 536 14.29 13.54 76.08
N CYS A 537 13.08 13.56 75.52
CA CYS A 537 12.34 12.36 75.19
C CYS A 537 12.57 11.97 73.72
N GLU A 538 12.36 10.70 73.41
CA GLU A 538 12.47 10.11 72.08
C GLU A 538 11.36 9.07 71.82
N SER A 539 10.84 9.05 70.59
CA SER A 539 9.99 8.01 70.02
C SER A 539 10.52 7.60 68.64
N PRO A 540 10.56 6.30 68.30
CA PRO A 540 10.96 5.80 66.98
C PRO A 540 10.01 6.20 65.85
#